data_AF-A0A178XVT2-F1
#
_entry.id   AF-A0A178XVT2-F1
#
_cell.length_a   1.000
_cell.length_b   1.000
_cell.length_c   1.000
_cell.angle_alpha   90.00
_cell.angle_beta   90.00
_cell.angle_gamma   90.00
#
_symmetry.space_group_name_H-M   'P 1'
#
loop_
_entity.id
_entity.type
_entity.pdbx_description
1 polymer ?
#
loop_
_entity_poly.entity_id
_entity_poly.type
_entity_poly.pdbx_seq_one_letter_code
_entity_poly.pdbx_strand_id
1 'polypeptide(L)'
;MVLDVGKQAADARTSLEQEFARRRAQLDEEVSREEAARSDRLQKRLAELSEQEELLSRRERELDDRSNTHARRELHRDLKAKIAQRADSLRVTPETTANRRPIHIAVIASMIFLSILVVYFSLQFGSLPQNSTAAQIIVTGLKPASMTLALLGLMAWYLRWMNRWFERYADAEFHLKQFELDIDRASWVVEAALEWKLSQDRPMPEHLLETISRNLFSKSEKDESADMHPADYLASAILGRASALNLKVPGGEISLTGRDLKKLQKDEAVA
;
A
#
# COMPACT_ATOMS: atom_id res chain seq x y z
N MET A 1 59.19 33.53 -99.98
CA MET A 1 58.48 32.27 -99.70
C MET A 1 58.74 31.75 -98.28
N VAL A 2 59.98 31.74 -97.77
CA VAL A 2 60.30 31.26 -96.40
C VAL A 2 59.70 32.10 -95.26
N LEU A 3 59.55 33.42 -95.45
CA LEU A 3 58.94 34.33 -94.46
C LEU A 3 57.41 34.19 -94.34
N ASP A 4 56.74 33.61 -95.34
CA ASP A 4 55.28 33.46 -95.40
C ASP A 4 54.83 32.18 -94.69
N VAL A 5 55.59 31.10 -94.86
CA VAL A 5 55.41 29.82 -94.16
C VAL A 5 55.64 29.97 -92.64
N GLY A 6 56.59 30.82 -92.23
CA GLY A 6 56.84 31.13 -90.81
C GLY A 6 55.68 31.88 -90.14
N LYS A 7 55.01 32.79 -90.88
CA LYS A 7 53.80 33.47 -90.40
C LYS A 7 52.61 32.51 -90.30
N GLN A 8 52.36 31.70 -91.33
CA GLN A 8 51.30 30.69 -91.29
C GLN A 8 51.50 29.66 -90.17
N ALA A 9 52.73 29.24 -89.89
CA ALA A 9 53.04 28.35 -88.78
C ALA A 9 52.85 29.01 -87.41
N ALA A 10 53.19 30.31 -87.27
CA ALA A 10 52.95 31.07 -86.05
C ALA A 10 51.46 31.33 -85.80
N ASP A 11 50.69 31.63 -86.86
CA ASP A 11 49.24 31.82 -86.79
C ASP A 11 48.52 30.50 -86.47
N ALA A 12 48.95 29.38 -87.07
CA ALA A 12 48.42 28.04 -86.78
C ALA A 12 48.72 27.58 -85.35
N ARG A 13 49.90 27.95 -84.81
CA ARG A 13 50.26 27.65 -83.43
C ARG A 13 49.47 28.51 -82.44
N THR A 14 49.26 29.78 -82.77
CA THR A 14 48.46 30.70 -81.95
C THR A 14 46.99 30.29 -81.93
N SER A 15 46.42 29.84 -83.06
CA SER A 15 45.05 29.34 -83.12
C SER A 15 44.87 28.02 -82.37
N LEU A 16 45.84 27.10 -82.44
CA LEU A 16 45.87 25.89 -81.62
C LEU A 16 45.97 26.20 -80.13
N GLU A 17 46.84 27.11 -79.70
CA GLU A 17 46.95 27.53 -78.29
C GLU A 17 45.65 28.17 -77.80
N GLN A 18 44.98 28.98 -78.62
CA GLN A 18 43.66 29.52 -78.30
C GLN A 18 42.58 28.44 -78.21
N GLU A 19 42.59 27.44 -79.09
CA GLU A 19 41.63 26.32 -79.05
C GLU A 19 41.86 25.42 -77.83
N PHE A 20 43.12 25.12 -77.49
CA PHE A 20 43.49 24.40 -76.28
C PHE A 20 43.11 25.16 -75.01
N ALA A 21 43.36 26.48 -74.97
CA ALA A 21 42.95 27.33 -73.84
C ALA A 21 41.43 27.34 -73.67
N ARG A 22 40.67 27.41 -74.77
CA ARG A 22 39.19 27.32 -74.74
C ARG A 22 38.70 25.96 -74.27
N ARG A 23 39.24 24.85 -74.80
CA ARG A 23 38.86 23.49 -74.36
C ARG A 23 39.20 23.24 -72.90
N ARG A 24 40.34 23.75 -72.42
CA ARG A 24 40.75 23.63 -71.02
C ARG A 24 39.84 24.43 -70.12
N ALA A 25 39.48 25.66 -70.49
CA ALA A 25 38.50 26.46 -69.76
C ALA A 25 37.11 25.79 -69.73
N GLN A 26 36.67 25.18 -70.84
CA GLN A 26 35.42 24.43 -70.89
C GLN A 26 35.44 23.18 -70.00
N LEU A 27 36.52 22.41 -70.02
CA LEU A 27 36.69 21.23 -69.17
C LEU A 27 36.73 21.60 -67.68
N ASP A 28 37.47 22.66 -67.30
CA ASP A 28 37.53 23.13 -65.91
C ASP A 28 36.15 23.65 -65.45
N GLU A 29 35.39 24.31 -66.33
CA GLU A 29 34.03 24.74 -66.05
C GLU A 29 33.05 23.56 -65.91
N GLU A 30 33.18 22.53 -66.74
CA GLU A 30 32.35 21.32 -66.69
C GLU A 30 32.65 20.49 -65.43
N VAL A 31 33.92 20.29 -65.09
CA VAL A 31 34.36 19.61 -63.87
C VAL A 31 33.89 20.35 -62.62
N SER A 32 34.08 21.67 -62.56
CA SER A 32 33.62 22.46 -61.40
C SER A 32 32.10 22.44 -61.24
N ARG A 33 31.34 22.47 -62.35
CA ARG A 33 29.88 22.29 -62.32
C ARG A 33 29.47 20.90 -61.84
N GLU A 34 30.14 19.85 -62.30
CA GLU A 34 29.87 18.48 -61.84
C GLU A 34 30.20 18.30 -60.36
N GLU A 35 31.32 18.82 -59.89
CA GLU A 35 31.73 18.77 -58.48
C GLU A 35 30.74 19.53 -57.60
N ALA A 36 30.30 20.72 -58.03
CA ALA A 36 29.27 21.49 -57.34
C ALA A 36 27.93 20.77 -57.32
N ALA A 37 27.53 20.12 -58.42
CA ALA A 37 26.29 19.35 -58.48
C ALA A 37 26.36 18.08 -57.61
N ARG A 38 27.52 17.41 -57.55
CA ARG A 38 27.73 16.24 -56.69
C ARG A 38 27.75 16.63 -55.21
N SER A 39 28.43 17.71 -54.85
CA SER A 39 28.49 18.19 -53.46
C SER A 39 27.11 18.64 -52.97
N ASP A 40 26.35 19.37 -53.80
CA ASP A 40 24.97 19.77 -53.48
C ASP A 40 24.05 18.54 -53.30
N ARG A 41 24.15 17.53 -54.17
CA ARG A 41 23.42 16.26 -54.02
C ARG A 41 23.79 15.51 -52.74
N LEU A 42 25.09 15.45 -52.42
CA LEU A 42 25.58 14.82 -51.19
C LEU A 42 25.08 15.55 -49.96
N GLN A 43 25.13 16.88 -49.97
CA GLN A 43 24.69 17.71 -48.85
C GLN A 43 23.18 17.58 -48.63
N LYS A 44 22.38 17.55 -49.71
CA LYS A 44 20.94 17.26 -49.65
C LYS A 44 20.64 15.88 -49.09
N ARG A 45 21.35 14.84 -49.57
CA ARG A 45 21.19 13.47 -49.06
C ARG A 45 21.57 13.32 -47.59
N LEU A 46 22.64 13.98 -47.16
CA LEU A 46 23.05 13.99 -45.75
C LEU A 46 22.03 14.72 -44.88
N ALA A 47 21.49 15.84 -45.36
CA ALA A 47 20.41 16.54 -44.68
C ALA A 47 19.15 15.67 -44.55
N GLU A 48 18.71 15.04 -45.64
CA GLU A 48 17.58 14.10 -45.64
C GLU A 48 17.80 12.92 -44.68
N LEU A 49 19.00 12.33 -44.68
CA LEU A 49 19.34 11.22 -43.77
C LEU A 49 19.32 11.68 -42.31
N SER A 50 19.90 12.85 -42.01
CA SER A 50 19.89 13.40 -40.65
C SER A 50 18.47 13.66 -40.15
N GLU A 51 17.60 14.17 -41.02
CA GLU A 51 16.18 14.40 -40.69
C GLU A 51 15.45 13.07 -40.45
N GLN A 52 15.73 12.05 -41.27
CA GLN A 52 15.17 10.71 -41.07
C GLN A 52 15.65 10.05 -39.77
N GLU A 53 16.94 10.17 -39.44
CA GLU A 53 17.50 9.65 -38.19
C GLU A 53 16.87 10.32 -36.97
N GLU A 54 16.70 11.65 -36.99
CA GLU A 54 15.98 12.35 -35.92
C GLU A 54 14.53 11.90 -35.80
N LEU A 55 13.84 11.70 -36.93
CA LEU A 55 12.44 11.28 -36.95
C LEU A 55 12.27 9.85 -36.44
N LEU A 56 13.17 8.94 -36.80
CA LEU A 56 13.22 7.57 -36.28
C LEU A 56 13.51 7.56 -34.78
N SER A 57 14.50 8.33 -34.33
CA SER A 57 14.85 8.45 -32.91
C SER A 57 13.68 8.96 -32.07
N ARG A 58 12.91 9.94 -32.57
CA ARG A 58 11.68 10.42 -31.91
C ARG A 58 10.62 9.34 -31.83
N ARG A 59 10.39 8.59 -32.92
CA ARG A 59 9.40 7.49 -32.94
C ARG A 59 9.78 6.35 -32.01
N GLU A 60 11.06 5.98 -31.94
CA GLU A 60 11.54 4.92 -31.05
C GLU A 60 11.27 5.27 -29.58
N ARG A 61 11.56 6.52 -29.18
CA ARG A 61 11.24 7.01 -27.83
C ARG A 61 9.74 6.97 -27.54
N GLU A 62 8.91 7.44 -28.48
CA GLU A 62 7.45 7.42 -28.33
C GLU A 62 6.89 5.99 -28.19
N LEU A 63 7.46 5.03 -28.91
CA LEU A 63 7.08 3.62 -28.81
C LEU A 63 7.49 3.02 -27.47
N ASP A 64 8.70 3.29 -26.98
CA ASP A 64 9.20 2.79 -25.70
C ASP A 64 8.37 3.35 -24.52
N ASP A 65 8.05 4.65 -24.54
CA ASP A 65 7.20 5.28 -23.52
C ASP A 65 5.78 4.68 -23.49
N ARG A 66 5.19 4.40 -24.66
CA ARG A 66 3.90 3.71 -24.77
C ARG A 66 3.98 2.29 -24.21
N SER A 67 5.02 1.55 -24.56
CA SER A 67 5.26 0.19 -24.07
C SER A 67 5.32 0.15 -22.54
N ASN A 68 6.11 1.05 -21.94
CA ASN A 68 6.24 1.18 -20.49
C ASN A 68 4.91 1.53 -19.80
N THR A 69 4.10 2.37 -20.42
CA THR A 69 2.75 2.70 -19.92
C THR A 69 1.82 1.49 -19.97
N HIS A 70 1.85 0.73 -21.07
CA HIS A 70 1.05 -0.49 -21.22
C HIS A 70 1.45 -1.57 -20.20
N ALA A 71 2.74 -1.83 -20.03
CA ALA A 71 3.27 -2.80 -19.07
C ALA A 71 2.84 -2.48 -17.64
N ARG A 72 2.91 -1.20 -17.24
CA ARG A 72 2.45 -0.75 -15.92
C ARG A 72 0.94 -0.96 -15.72
N ARG A 73 0.12 -0.61 -16.72
CA ARG A 73 -1.33 -0.80 -16.67
C ARG A 73 -1.70 -2.28 -16.67
N GLU A 74 -0.89 -3.15 -17.27
CA GLU A 74 -1.04 -4.60 -17.17
C GLU A 74 -0.70 -5.12 -15.77
N LEU A 75 0.43 -4.72 -15.19
CA LEU A 75 0.80 -5.05 -13.82
C LEU A 75 -0.27 -4.61 -12.81
N HIS A 76 -0.82 -3.41 -12.97
CA HIS A 76 -1.90 -2.92 -12.13
C HIS A 76 -3.18 -3.77 -12.29
N ARG A 77 -3.54 -4.15 -13.51
CA ARG A 77 -4.68 -5.04 -13.77
C ARG A 77 -4.48 -6.43 -13.17
N ASP A 78 -3.28 -7.01 -13.28
CA ASP A 78 -2.93 -8.30 -12.68
C ASP A 78 -2.97 -8.23 -11.15
N LEU A 79 -2.43 -7.16 -10.55
CA LEU A 79 -2.52 -6.92 -9.11
C LEU A 79 -3.99 -6.83 -8.66
N LYS A 80 -4.82 -6.07 -9.39
CA LYS A 80 -6.25 -5.94 -9.10
C LYS A 80 -6.98 -7.27 -9.23
N ALA A 81 -6.66 -8.07 -10.25
CA ALA A 81 -7.22 -9.40 -10.43
C ALA A 81 -6.84 -10.34 -9.27
N LYS A 82 -5.58 -10.31 -8.82
CA LYS A 82 -5.11 -11.08 -7.65
C LYS A 82 -5.77 -10.62 -6.35
N ILE A 83 -5.97 -9.33 -6.17
CA ILE A 83 -6.68 -8.77 -5.01
C ILE A 83 -8.15 -9.19 -5.05
N ALA A 84 -8.84 -9.08 -6.18
CA ALA A 84 -10.22 -9.51 -6.34
C ALA A 84 -10.38 -11.02 -6.08
N GLN A 85 -9.49 -11.84 -6.65
CA GLN A 85 -9.44 -13.29 -6.39
C GLN A 85 -9.25 -13.58 -4.89
N ARG A 86 -8.42 -12.79 -4.20
CA ARG A 86 -8.22 -12.94 -2.76
C ARG A 86 -9.35 -12.36 -1.93
N ALA A 87 -10.04 -11.32 -2.39
CA ALA A 87 -11.21 -10.73 -1.77
C ALA A 87 -12.38 -11.71 -1.77
N ASP A 88 -12.59 -12.45 -2.86
CA ASP A 88 -13.54 -13.58 -2.89
C ASP A 88 -13.15 -14.68 -1.89
N SER A 89 -11.85 -14.80 -1.60
CA SER A 89 -11.31 -15.73 -0.61
C SER A 89 -11.12 -15.14 0.80
N LEU A 90 -11.60 -13.91 1.10
CA LEU A 90 -11.57 -13.32 2.45
C LEU A 90 -12.41 -14.09 3.48
N ARG A 91 -12.84 -15.29 3.15
CA ARG A 91 -13.20 -16.29 4.13
C ARG A 91 -12.03 -16.44 5.10
N VAL A 92 -12.32 -16.23 6.38
CA VAL A 92 -11.37 -16.48 7.45
C VAL A 92 -10.72 -17.84 7.21
N THR A 93 -9.39 -17.92 7.33
CA THR A 93 -8.65 -19.15 7.00
C THR A 93 -9.33 -20.38 7.61
N PRO A 94 -9.33 -21.53 6.92
CA PRO A 94 -9.99 -22.73 7.42
C PRO A 94 -9.48 -23.09 8.83
N GLU A 95 -8.21 -22.82 9.14
CA GLU A 95 -7.63 -22.96 10.47
C GLU A 95 -8.30 -22.06 11.51
N THR A 96 -8.50 -20.78 11.20
CA THR A 96 -9.15 -19.83 12.13
C THR A 96 -10.62 -20.20 12.34
N THR A 97 -11.31 -20.67 11.30
CA THR A 97 -12.71 -21.11 11.41
C THR A 97 -12.81 -22.43 12.19
N ALA A 98 -11.87 -23.35 11.99
CA ALA A 98 -11.79 -24.62 12.72
C ALA A 98 -11.56 -24.37 14.22
N ASN A 99 -10.72 -23.39 14.57
CA ASN A 99 -10.46 -23.05 15.98
C ASN A 99 -11.66 -22.41 16.70
N ARG A 100 -12.65 -21.87 15.96
CA ARG A 100 -13.87 -21.27 16.54
C ARG A 100 -14.97 -22.28 16.81
N ARG A 101 -15.09 -23.32 15.98
CA ARG A 101 -16.10 -24.38 16.13
C ARG A 101 -16.16 -25.00 17.53
N PRO A 102 -15.05 -25.37 18.20
CA PRO A 102 -15.12 -25.95 19.54
C PRO A 102 -15.70 -24.97 20.56
N ILE A 103 -15.45 -23.66 20.42
CA ILE A 103 -16.01 -22.64 21.32
C ILE A 103 -17.53 -22.56 21.16
N HIS A 104 -18.03 -22.49 19.93
CA HIS A 104 -19.47 -22.50 19.68
C HIS A 104 -20.15 -23.76 20.23
N ILE A 105 -19.55 -24.93 19.99
CA ILE A 105 -20.07 -26.20 20.48
C ILE A 105 -20.09 -26.22 22.00
N ALA A 106 -19.00 -25.78 22.65
CA ALA A 106 -18.90 -25.75 24.10
C ALA A 106 -19.93 -24.78 24.73
N VAL A 107 -20.12 -23.60 24.15
CA VAL A 107 -21.10 -22.62 24.65
C VAL A 107 -22.52 -23.11 24.45
N ILE A 108 -22.86 -23.62 23.27
CA ILE A 108 -24.20 -24.16 22.98
C ILE A 108 -24.49 -25.34 23.91
N ALA A 109 -23.55 -26.28 24.07
CA ALA A 109 -23.69 -27.39 24.99
C ALA A 109 -23.90 -26.91 26.44
N SER A 110 -23.14 -25.90 26.87
CA SER A 110 -23.26 -25.31 28.21
C SER A 110 -24.60 -24.59 28.40
N MET A 111 -25.11 -23.89 27.38
CA MET A 111 -26.43 -23.26 27.41
C MET A 111 -27.53 -24.31 27.54
N ILE A 112 -27.50 -25.37 26.71
CA ILE A 112 -28.46 -26.47 26.79
C ILE A 112 -28.43 -27.12 28.17
N PHE A 113 -27.23 -27.41 28.68
CA PHE A 113 -27.05 -28.00 30.00
C PHE A 113 -27.63 -27.11 31.12
N LEU A 114 -27.32 -25.81 31.10
CA LEU A 114 -27.87 -24.85 32.08
C LEU A 114 -29.39 -24.73 31.95
N SER A 115 -29.95 -24.72 30.73
CA SER A 115 -31.40 -24.72 30.52
C SER A 115 -32.06 -25.97 31.09
N ILE A 116 -31.47 -27.15 30.91
CA ILE A 116 -31.95 -28.41 31.53
C ILE A 116 -31.91 -28.31 33.06
N LEU A 117 -30.83 -27.78 33.64
CA LEU A 117 -30.72 -27.59 35.09
C LEU A 117 -31.75 -26.61 35.64
N VAL A 118 -32.01 -25.50 34.93
CA VAL A 118 -33.04 -24.53 35.31
C VAL A 118 -34.40 -25.23 35.37
N VAL A 119 -34.77 -26.00 34.35
CA VAL A 119 -36.04 -26.75 34.33
C VAL A 119 -36.09 -27.78 35.46
N TYR A 120 -35.03 -28.57 35.63
CA TYR A 120 -34.94 -29.59 36.67
C TYR A 120 -35.11 -29.02 38.08
N PHE A 121 -34.36 -27.96 38.43
CA PHE A 121 -34.47 -27.34 39.75
C PHE A 121 -35.77 -26.58 39.95
N SER A 122 -36.38 -26.06 38.89
CA SER A 122 -37.71 -25.43 38.96
C SER A 122 -38.79 -26.46 39.27
N LEU A 123 -38.74 -27.65 38.66
CA LEU A 123 -39.64 -28.76 38.99
C LEU A 123 -39.42 -29.26 40.43
N GLN A 124 -38.15 -29.36 40.87
CA GLN A 124 -37.83 -29.74 42.25
C GLN A 124 -38.41 -28.73 43.25
N PHE A 125 -38.31 -27.43 42.97
CA PHE A 125 -38.91 -26.39 43.80
C PHE A 125 -40.44 -26.50 43.86
N GLY A 126 -41.10 -26.78 42.73
CA GLY A 126 -42.55 -26.99 42.67
C GLY A 126 -43.04 -28.24 43.40
N SER A 127 -42.16 -29.22 43.64
CA SER A 127 -42.47 -30.46 44.36
C SER A 127 -42.28 -30.38 45.89
N LEU A 128 -41.96 -29.20 46.43
CA LEU A 128 -41.73 -29.03 47.87
C LEU A 128 -43.02 -29.30 48.69
N PRO A 129 -42.95 -30.15 49.74
CA PRO A 129 -44.07 -30.38 50.65
C PRO A 129 -44.55 -29.11 51.37
N GLN A 130 -45.85 -29.01 51.67
CA GLN A 130 -46.44 -27.82 52.33
C GLN A 130 -45.89 -27.57 53.76
N ASN A 131 -45.28 -28.56 54.41
CA ASN A 131 -44.64 -28.47 55.72
C ASN A 131 -43.12 -28.18 55.66
N SER A 132 -42.59 -27.77 54.50
CA SER A 132 -41.17 -27.48 54.34
C SER A 132 -40.71 -26.30 55.20
N THR A 133 -39.53 -26.41 55.82
CA THR A 133 -38.95 -25.34 56.63
C THR A 133 -38.54 -24.14 55.75
N ALA A 134 -38.60 -22.91 56.29
CA ALA A 134 -38.18 -21.69 55.57
C ALA A 134 -36.78 -21.79 54.94
N ALA A 135 -35.83 -22.41 55.63
CA ALA A 135 -34.48 -22.66 55.11
C ALA A 135 -34.48 -23.56 53.85
N GLN A 136 -35.35 -24.58 53.79
CA GLN A 136 -35.46 -25.48 52.64
C GLN A 136 -36.05 -24.77 51.43
N ILE A 137 -37.05 -23.90 51.64
CA ILE A 137 -37.65 -23.07 50.59
C ILE A 137 -36.60 -22.12 50.00
N ILE A 138 -35.85 -21.42 50.84
CA ILE A 138 -34.80 -20.48 50.40
C ILE A 138 -33.72 -21.20 49.61
N VAL A 139 -33.16 -22.29 50.15
CA VAL A 139 -32.06 -23.02 49.49
C VAL A 139 -32.53 -23.63 48.16
N THR A 140 -33.74 -24.16 48.10
CA THR A 140 -34.26 -24.80 46.88
C THR A 140 -34.66 -23.78 45.84
N GLY A 141 -35.17 -22.61 46.24
CA GLY A 141 -35.50 -21.50 45.32
C GLY A 141 -34.26 -20.74 44.81
N LEU A 142 -33.18 -20.71 45.59
CA LEU A 142 -31.93 -20.07 45.18
C LEU A 142 -31.24 -20.82 44.03
N LYS A 143 -31.39 -22.15 43.93
CA LYS A 143 -30.79 -22.97 42.88
C LYS A 143 -31.28 -22.61 41.46
N PRO A 144 -32.58 -22.60 41.13
CA PRO A 144 -33.03 -22.20 39.79
C PRO A 144 -32.75 -20.72 39.52
N ALA A 145 -32.77 -19.85 40.53
CA ALA A 145 -32.41 -18.45 40.39
C ALA A 145 -30.94 -18.27 39.99
N SER A 146 -30.01 -18.96 40.66
CA SER A 146 -28.58 -18.89 40.33
C SER A 146 -28.26 -19.50 38.97
N MET A 147 -28.91 -20.61 38.60
CA MET A 147 -28.75 -21.22 37.26
C MET A 147 -29.28 -20.30 36.15
N THR A 148 -30.38 -19.58 36.40
CA THR A 148 -30.91 -18.59 35.45
C THR A 148 -29.94 -17.41 35.28
N LEU A 149 -29.39 -16.90 36.38
CA LEU A 149 -28.35 -15.85 36.32
C LEU A 149 -27.11 -16.32 35.56
N ALA A 150 -26.66 -17.56 35.79
CA ALA A 150 -25.53 -18.14 35.06
C ALA A 150 -25.81 -18.27 33.56
N LEU A 151 -27.02 -18.71 33.18
CA LEU A 151 -27.43 -18.80 31.77
C LEU A 151 -27.44 -17.44 31.09
N LEU A 152 -28.03 -16.43 31.74
CA LEU A 152 -28.07 -15.06 31.20
C LEU A 152 -26.65 -14.46 31.10
N GLY A 153 -25.80 -14.71 32.09
CA GLY A 153 -24.40 -14.29 32.08
C GLY A 153 -23.61 -14.93 30.92
N LEU A 154 -23.78 -16.24 30.71
CA LEU A 154 -23.17 -16.96 29.59
C LEU A 154 -23.67 -16.42 28.24
N MET A 155 -24.97 -16.14 28.12
CA MET A 155 -25.55 -15.59 26.89
C MET A 155 -25.02 -14.19 26.59
N ALA A 156 -24.97 -13.30 27.59
CA ALA A 156 -24.43 -11.96 27.44
C ALA A 156 -22.94 -11.97 27.07
N TRP A 157 -22.15 -12.83 27.73
CA TRP A 157 -20.74 -13.03 27.40
C TRP A 157 -20.57 -13.52 25.95
N TYR A 158 -21.38 -14.50 25.53
CA TYR A 158 -21.31 -15.05 24.18
C TYR A 158 -21.71 -14.02 23.11
N LEU A 159 -22.74 -13.21 23.35
CA LEU A 159 -23.11 -12.10 22.45
C LEU A 159 -21.96 -11.11 22.31
N ARG A 160 -21.32 -10.71 23.41
CA ARG A 160 -20.16 -9.79 23.38
C ARG A 160 -18.99 -10.41 22.63
N TRP A 161 -18.70 -11.69 22.88
CA TRP A 161 -17.65 -12.42 22.18
C TRP A 161 -17.93 -12.49 20.66
N MET A 162 -19.19 -12.75 20.27
CA MET A 162 -19.63 -12.74 18.88
C MET A 162 -19.49 -11.37 18.23
N ASN A 163 -19.99 -10.32 18.89
CA ASN A 163 -19.95 -8.96 18.36
C ASN A 163 -18.51 -8.52 18.09
N ARG A 164 -17.58 -8.80 19.01
CA ARG A 164 -16.15 -8.50 18.85
C ARG A 164 -15.54 -9.21 17.63
N TRP A 165 -15.93 -10.45 17.38
CA TRP A 165 -15.45 -11.18 16.19
C TRP A 165 -16.01 -10.61 14.89
N PHE A 166 -17.26 -10.17 14.88
CA PHE A 166 -17.86 -9.51 13.73
C PHE A 166 -17.21 -8.15 13.47
N GLU A 167 -16.94 -7.36 14.50
CA GLU A 167 -16.21 -6.08 14.40
C GLU A 167 -14.83 -6.30 13.77
N ARG A 168 -14.03 -7.23 14.32
CA ARG A 168 -12.70 -7.55 13.75
C ARG A 168 -12.77 -8.03 12.30
N TYR A 169 -13.82 -8.75 11.93
CA TYR A 169 -14.01 -9.21 10.56
C TYR A 169 -14.39 -8.06 9.63
N ALA A 170 -15.33 -7.20 10.05
CA ALA A 170 -15.73 -6.02 9.31
C ALA A 170 -14.56 -5.04 9.13
N ASP A 171 -13.75 -4.82 10.18
CA ASP A 171 -12.56 -3.99 10.11
C ASP A 171 -11.53 -4.53 9.12
N ALA A 172 -11.30 -5.84 9.11
CA ALA A 172 -10.41 -6.48 8.13
C ALA A 172 -10.93 -6.31 6.70
N GLU A 173 -12.24 -6.41 6.48
CA GLU A 173 -12.87 -6.18 5.18
C GLU A 173 -12.74 -4.71 4.75
N PHE A 174 -13.04 -3.76 5.64
CA PHE A 174 -12.89 -2.33 5.36
C PHE A 174 -11.44 -1.98 5.05
N HIS A 175 -10.48 -2.53 5.79
CA HIS A 175 -9.06 -2.35 5.51
C HIS A 175 -8.67 -2.90 4.14
N LEU A 176 -9.19 -4.06 3.72
CA LEU A 176 -8.89 -4.55 2.38
C LEU A 176 -9.46 -3.62 1.30
N LYS A 177 -10.70 -3.14 1.47
CA LYS A 177 -11.30 -2.20 0.50
C LYS A 177 -10.55 -0.87 0.45
N GLN A 178 -10.15 -0.35 1.60
CA GLN A 178 -9.33 0.86 1.67
C GLN A 178 -7.98 0.64 0.99
N PHE A 179 -7.35 -0.53 1.21
CA PHE A 179 -6.09 -0.89 0.56
C PHE A 179 -6.22 -0.98 -0.95
N GLU A 180 -7.33 -1.53 -1.48
CA GLU A 180 -7.61 -1.54 -2.92
C GLU A 180 -7.74 -0.11 -3.48
N LEU A 181 -8.49 0.76 -2.79
CA LEU A 181 -8.61 2.17 -3.17
C LEU A 181 -7.28 2.91 -3.12
N ASP A 182 -6.44 2.63 -2.12
CA ASP A 182 -5.12 3.22 -2.01
C ASP A 182 -4.18 2.73 -3.11
N ILE A 183 -4.29 1.49 -3.59
CA ILE A 183 -3.55 1.01 -4.77
C ILE A 183 -3.97 1.79 -6.02
N ASP A 184 -5.28 1.98 -6.24
CA ASP A 184 -5.79 2.75 -7.38
C ASP A 184 -5.31 4.21 -7.30
N ARG A 185 -5.37 4.83 -6.12
CA ARG A 185 -4.84 6.18 -5.88
C ARG A 185 -3.34 6.27 -6.13
N ALA A 186 -2.57 5.31 -5.62
CA ALA A 186 -1.11 5.25 -5.80
C ALA A 186 -0.74 5.14 -7.28
N SER A 187 -1.44 4.28 -8.02
CA SER A 187 -1.25 4.13 -9.46
C SER A 187 -1.47 5.45 -10.19
N TRP A 188 -2.54 6.17 -9.83
CA TRP A 188 -2.84 7.47 -10.43
C TRP A 188 -1.79 8.54 -10.07
N VAL A 189 -1.30 8.58 -8.82
CA VAL A 189 -0.22 9.50 -8.42
C VAL A 189 1.05 9.27 -9.26
N VAL A 190 1.44 8.00 -9.44
CA VAL A 190 2.62 7.64 -10.21
C VAL A 190 2.46 8.00 -11.69
N GLU A 191 1.28 7.74 -12.27
CA GLU A 191 0.97 8.10 -13.66
C GLU A 191 1.00 9.62 -13.84
N ALA A 192 0.33 10.37 -12.96
CA ALA A 192 0.33 11.84 -12.98
C ALA A 192 1.75 12.43 -12.81
N ALA A 193 2.57 11.86 -11.92
CA ALA A 193 3.94 12.31 -11.72
C ALA A 193 4.82 12.10 -12.97
N LEU A 194 4.61 11.00 -13.69
CA LEU A 194 5.35 10.71 -14.91
C LEU A 194 4.86 11.53 -16.10
N GLU A 195 3.55 11.70 -16.26
CA GLU A 195 2.98 12.59 -17.28
C GLU A 195 3.44 14.03 -17.07
N TRP A 196 3.53 14.49 -15.82
CA TRP A 196 4.08 15.80 -15.49
C TRP A 196 5.55 15.92 -15.93
N LYS A 197 6.37 14.92 -15.62
CA LYS A 197 7.78 14.89 -16.03
C LYS A 197 7.92 14.88 -17.55
N LEU A 198 7.09 14.09 -18.25
CA LEU A 198 7.13 13.98 -19.71
C LEU A 198 6.71 15.29 -20.39
N SER A 199 5.71 15.99 -19.85
CA SER A 199 5.14 17.21 -20.46
C SER A 199 5.91 18.48 -20.11
N GLN A 200 6.46 18.60 -18.89
CA GLN A 200 7.12 19.81 -18.42
C GLN A 200 8.64 19.70 -18.27
N ASP A 201 9.22 18.50 -18.50
CA ASP A 201 10.64 18.18 -18.29
C ASP A 201 11.16 18.61 -16.90
N ARG A 202 10.26 18.60 -15.91
CA ARG A 202 10.51 19.02 -14.53
C ARG A 202 9.84 18.04 -13.58
N PRO A 203 10.42 17.81 -12.38
CA PRO A 203 9.74 17.02 -11.36
C PRO A 203 8.46 17.72 -10.89
N MET A 204 7.45 16.93 -10.51
CA MET A 204 6.22 17.44 -9.90
C MET A 204 6.57 18.20 -8.60
N PRO A 205 5.95 19.35 -8.32
CA PRO A 205 6.17 20.08 -7.07
C PRO A 205 5.88 19.22 -5.84
N GLU A 206 6.81 19.20 -4.89
CA GLU A 206 6.77 18.32 -3.70
C GLU A 206 5.47 18.48 -2.90
N HIS A 207 4.99 19.71 -2.72
CA HIS A 207 3.74 19.99 -2.02
C HIS A 207 2.51 19.32 -2.66
N LEU A 208 2.45 19.24 -3.99
CA LEU A 208 1.35 18.56 -4.68
C LEU A 208 1.46 17.04 -4.50
N LEU A 209 2.67 16.51 -4.63
CA LEU A 209 2.93 15.08 -4.44
C LEU A 209 2.53 14.66 -3.01
N GLU A 210 2.96 15.41 -2.00
CA GLU A 210 2.64 15.18 -0.59
C GLU A 210 1.12 15.25 -0.32
N THR A 211 0.41 16.16 -0.99
CA THR A 211 -1.04 16.31 -0.80
C THR A 211 -1.80 15.12 -1.39
N ILE A 212 -1.41 14.65 -2.58
CA ILE A 212 -2.11 13.56 -3.28
C ILE A 212 -1.74 12.20 -2.64
N SER A 213 -0.49 12.02 -2.19
CA SER A 213 -0.02 10.82 -1.49
C SER A 213 -0.39 10.76 -0.01
N ARG A 214 -1.08 11.77 0.52
CA ARG A 214 -1.47 11.81 1.94
C ARG A 214 -2.41 10.66 2.30
N ASN A 215 -2.17 10.05 3.46
CA ASN A 215 -2.93 8.92 4.00
C ASN A 215 -2.96 7.69 3.10
N LEU A 216 -2.03 7.57 2.16
CA LEU A 216 -1.88 6.37 1.36
C LEU A 216 -1.35 5.25 2.26
N PHE A 217 -2.10 4.15 2.38
CA PHE A 217 -1.72 3.00 3.20
C PHE A 217 -1.53 3.31 4.70
N SER A 218 -2.10 4.41 5.21
CA SER A 218 -2.05 4.69 6.63
C SER A 218 -2.98 3.74 7.38
N LYS A 219 -2.41 2.94 8.27
CA LYS A 219 -3.19 2.16 9.23
C LYS A 219 -3.69 3.14 10.27
N SER A 220 -5.00 3.34 10.39
CA SER A 220 -5.54 4.04 11.56
C SER A 220 -5.11 3.24 12.78
N GLU A 221 -4.29 3.85 13.66
CA GLU A 221 -3.99 3.31 14.99
C GLU A 221 -5.27 3.39 15.83
N LYS A 222 -6.28 2.61 15.45
CA LYS A 222 -7.48 2.47 16.24
C LYS A 222 -7.21 1.37 17.28
N ASP A 223 -6.76 1.85 18.42
CA ASP A 223 -7.03 1.30 19.74
C ASP A 223 -6.46 -0.10 20.03
N GLU A 224 -5.13 -0.22 20.08
CA GLU A 224 -4.47 -1.37 20.75
C GLU A 224 -4.93 -1.51 22.22
N SER A 225 -5.48 -0.43 22.81
CA SER A 225 -6.01 -0.45 24.18
C SER A 225 -7.44 -1.00 24.30
N ALA A 226 -8.18 -1.14 23.19
CA ALA A 226 -9.49 -1.79 23.16
C ALA A 226 -9.42 -3.31 23.37
N ASP A 227 -8.21 -3.89 23.27
CA ASP A 227 -7.97 -5.33 23.39
C ASP A 227 -7.82 -5.82 24.84
N MET A 228 -7.75 -4.91 25.82
CA MET A 228 -7.53 -5.27 27.21
C MET A 228 -8.87 -5.60 27.91
N HIS A 229 -8.99 -6.80 28.50
CA HIS A 229 -10.16 -7.14 29.30
C HIS A 229 -10.26 -6.14 30.48
N PRO A 230 -11.45 -5.77 30.99
CA PRO A 230 -11.56 -4.89 32.15
C PRO A 230 -10.79 -5.39 33.38
N ALA A 231 -10.67 -6.72 33.52
CA ALA A 231 -9.82 -7.35 34.53
C ALA A 231 -8.32 -7.17 34.25
N ASP A 232 -7.90 -7.12 32.98
CA ASP A 232 -6.53 -6.81 32.58
C ASP A 232 -6.24 -5.31 32.72
N TYR A 233 -7.24 -4.45 32.59
CA TYR A 233 -7.14 -3.03 32.91
C TYR A 233 -7.00 -2.81 34.41
N LEU A 234 -7.75 -3.55 35.23
CA LEU A 234 -7.57 -3.56 36.68
C LEU A 234 -6.23 -4.18 37.09
N ALA A 235 -5.83 -5.30 36.48
CA ALA A 235 -4.56 -5.95 36.75
C ALA A 235 -3.40 -5.03 36.35
N SER A 236 -3.41 -4.44 35.16
CA SER A 236 -2.38 -3.48 34.73
C SER A 236 -2.40 -2.18 35.53
N ALA A 237 -3.56 -1.67 35.93
CA ALA A 237 -3.66 -0.49 36.81
C ALA A 237 -3.15 -0.77 38.24
N ILE A 238 -3.37 -1.99 38.76
CA ILE A 238 -2.95 -2.40 40.11
C ILE A 238 -1.47 -2.85 40.13
N LEU A 239 -1.04 -3.66 39.17
CA LEU A 239 0.36 -4.10 39.01
C LEU A 239 1.26 -2.97 38.50
N GLY A 240 0.75 -2.13 37.59
CA GLY A 240 1.46 -0.96 37.06
C GLY A 240 1.70 0.11 38.12
N ARG A 241 0.71 0.39 38.99
CA ARG A 241 0.90 1.29 40.16
C ARG A 241 1.81 0.72 41.25
N ALA A 242 2.10 -0.58 41.26
CA ALA A 242 2.86 -1.23 42.33
C ALA A 242 4.35 -1.44 42.02
N SER A 243 4.82 -1.17 40.79
CA SER A 243 6.12 -1.69 40.35
C SER A 243 7.35 -0.85 40.71
N ALA A 244 7.42 0.46 40.47
CA ALA A 244 8.46 1.33 41.04
C ALA A 244 8.21 2.80 40.67
N LEU A 245 8.46 3.71 41.60
CA LEU A 245 8.52 5.15 41.33
C LEU A 245 10.00 5.58 41.30
N ASN A 246 10.50 5.92 40.11
CA ASN A 246 11.86 6.46 39.94
C ASN A 246 11.77 7.99 39.80
N LEU A 247 12.15 8.70 40.86
CA LEU A 247 12.19 10.17 40.87
C LEU A 247 13.62 10.64 40.67
N LYS A 248 13.85 11.37 39.58
CA LYS A 248 15.09 12.13 39.35
C LYS A 248 15.01 13.45 40.10
N VAL A 249 15.78 13.55 41.18
CA VAL A 249 15.98 14.82 41.91
C VAL A 249 17.38 15.34 41.63
N PRO A 250 17.60 16.67 41.66
CA PRO A 250 18.92 17.25 41.42
C PRO A 250 19.88 16.82 42.54
N GLY A 251 20.71 15.80 42.25
CA GLY A 251 21.64 15.18 43.19
C GLY A 251 21.64 13.63 43.19
N GLY A 252 20.69 12.96 42.52
CA GLY A 252 20.70 11.50 42.38
C GLY A 252 19.36 10.88 41.98
N GLU A 253 19.39 9.61 41.58
CA GLU A 253 18.19 8.82 41.24
C GLU A 253 17.73 8.02 42.47
N ILE A 254 16.50 8.28 42.94
CA ILE A 254 15.87 7.49 44.02
C ILE A 254 14.83 6.58 43.39
N SER A 255 15.03 5.27 43.54
CA SER A 255 14.07 4.23 43.14
C SER A 255 13.32 3.74 44.37
N LEU A 256 12.00 3.92 44.38
CA LEU A 256 11.12 3.41 45.44
C LEU A 256 10.33 2.22 44.89
N THR A 257 10.50 1.04 45.49
CA THR A 257 9.72 -0.15 45.13
C THR A 257 8.41 -0.25 45.93
N GLY A 258 7.45 -1.02 45.45
CA GLY A 258 6.12 -1.17 46.10
C GLY A 258 6.16 -1.65 47.56
N ARG A 259 7.27 -2.25 48.02
CA ARG A 259 7.48 -2.64 49.42
C ARG A 259 7.88 -1.45 50.31
N ASP A 260 8.56 -0.45 49.74
CA ASP A 260 9.01 0.75 50.45
C ASP A 260 7.87 1.76 50.60
N LEU A 261 7.02 1.88 49.57
CA LEU A 261 5.79 2.67 49.62
C LEU A 261 4.81 2.14 50.68
N LYS A 262 4.72 0.81 50.83
CA LYS A 262 3.88 0.17 51.85
C LYS A 262 4.41 0.36 53.28
N LYS A 263 5.72 0.62 53.46
CA LYS A 263 6.31 0.99 54.75
C LYS A 263 6.03 2.45 55.09
N LEU A 264 6.17 3.36 54.12
CA LEU A 264 5.85 4.78 54.30
C LEU A 264 4.38 4.98 54.69
N GLN A 265 3.46 4.27 54.03
CA GLN A 265 2.03 4.35 54.32
C GLN A 265 1.67 3.76 55.70
N LYS A 266 2.51 2.87 56.25
CA LYS A 266 2.33 2.30 57.58
C LYS A 266 2.89 3.21 58.68
N ASP A 267 3.99 3.91 58.42
CA ASP A 267 4.57 4.87 59.36
C ASP A 267 3.70 6.14 59.48
N GLU A 268 3.04 6.58 58.40
CA GLU A 268 2.10 7.71 58.43
C GLU A 268 0.78 7.39 59.17
N ALA A 269 0.40 6.11 59.24
CA ALA A 269 -0.80 5.66 59.97
C ALA A 269 -0.57 5.44 61.48
N VAL A 270 0.67 5.60 61.95
CA VAL A 270 1.07 5.40 63.37
C VAL A 270 1.57 6.71 64.01
N ALA A 271 1.57 7.82 63.27
CA ALA A 271 1.73 9.19 63.78
C ALA A 271 0.37 9.85 63.99
#